data_AF-A0A3R7H560-F1
#
_entry.id   AF-A0A3R7H560-F1
#
_cell.length_a   1.000
_cell.length_b   1.000
_cell.length_c   1.000
_cell.angle_alpha   90.00
_cell.angle_beta   90.00
_cell.angle_gamma   90.00
#
_symmetry.space_group_name_H-M   'P 1'
#
loop_
_entity.id
_entity.type
_entity.pdbx_description
1 polymer ?
#
loop_
_entity_poly.entity_id
_entity_poly.type
_entity_poly.pdbx_seq_one_letter_code
_entity_poly.pdbx_strand_id
1 'polypeptide(L)'
;MADEFGVAVVITNQMTANPDSGMFAKDPLQPIGGNIMAHASCTRLRLKKGRGENRVMKVVDSPILPESEAIYSITEQGIQDEMN
;
A
#
# COMPACT_ATOMS: atom_id res chain seq x y z
N MET A 1 -0.67 22.29 3.74
CA MET A 1 0.61 21.76 4.24
C MET A 1 1.49 21.31 3.09
N ALA A 2 1.10 20.27 2.34
CA ALA A 2 1.85 19.81 1.16
C ALA A 2 2.05 20.95 0.14
N ASP A 3 0.96 21.59 -0.30
CA ASP A 3 1.05 22.69 -1.30
C ASP A 3 1.69 23.95 -0.73
N GLU A 4 1.35 24.29 0.51
CA GLU A 4 1.85 25.52 1.16
C GLU A 4 3.35 25.50 1.44
N PHE A 5 3.89 24.34 1.84
CA PHE A 5 5.28 24.22 2.29
C PHE A 5 6.15 23.31 1.41
N GLY A 6 5.59 22.73 0.35
CA GLY A 6 6.30 21.83 -0.56
C GLY A 6 6.79 20.53 0.09
N VAL A 7 6.13 20.07 1.16
CA VAL A 7 6.54 18.87 1.91
C VAL A 7 5.85 17.61 1.39
N ALA A 8 6.59 16.49 1.39
CA ALA A 8 6.01 15.18 1.14
C ALA A 8 5.16 14.73 2.34
N VAL A 9 3.95 14.24 2.08
CA VAL A 9 3.04 13.72 3.11
C VAL A 9 2.86 12.23 2.88
N VAL A 10 3.29 11.43 3.86
CA VAL A 10 3.14 9.97 3.86
C VAL A 10 2.20 9.57 4.99
N ILE A 11 1.18 8.79 4.66
CA ILE A 11 0.14 8.36 5.60
C ILE A 11 0.14 6.83 5.65
N THR A 12 0.13 6.26 6.87
CA THR A 12 -0.14 4.84 7.07
C THR A 12 -1.63 4.62 7.27
N ASN A 13 -2.15 3.52 6.74
CA ASN A 13 -3.57 3.18 6.87
C ASN A 13 -3.74 1.71 7.27
N GLN A 14 -4.78 1.43 8.05
CA GLN A 14 -5.13 0.06 8.42
C GLN A 14 -6.07 -0.56 7.38
N MET A 15 -6.03 -1.90 7.30
CA MET A 15 -6.95 -2.70 6.49
C MET A 15 -7.93 -3.39 7.43
N THR A 16 -9.18 -3.52 7.01
CA THR A 16 -10.20 -4.29 7.73
C THR A 16 -10.76 -5.40 6.83
N ALA A 17 -11.31 -6.44 7.44
CA ALA A 17 -12.04 -7.46 6.70
C ALA A 17 -13.35 -6.88 6.15
N ASN A 18 -13.69 -7.23 4.92
CA ASN A 18 -14.97 -6.96 4.30
C ASN A 18 -15.82 -8.25 4.28
N PRO A 19 -16.72 -8.47 5.24
CA PRO A 19 -17.55 -9.69 5.27
C PRO A 19 -18.55 -9.75 4.12
N ASP A 20 -18.89 -8.60 3.52
CA ASP A 20 -19.89 -8.50 2.45
C ASP A 20 -19.33 -8.84 1.07
N SER A 21 -18.02 -9.05 0.94
CA SER A 21 -17.37 -9.31 -0.35
C SER A 21 -17.72 -10.69 -0.95
N GLY A 22 -18.52 -11.50 -0.26
CA GLY A 22 -18.90 -12.84 -0.68
C GLY A 22 -17.74 -13.84 -0.61
N MET A 23 -18.06 -15.14 -0.58
CA MET A 23 -17.05 -16.22 -0.47
C MET A 23 -16.06 -16.28 -1.65
N PHE A 24 -16.33 -15.58 -2.76
CA PHE A 24 -15.52 -15.59 -3.97
C PHE A 24 -14.66 -14.34 -4.17
N ALA A 25 -14.67 -13.38 -3.24
CA ALA A 25 -13.77 -12.24 -3.34
C ALA A 25 -12.31 -12.68 -3.21
N LYS A 26 -11.52 -12.32 -4.23
CA LYS A 26 -10.09 -12.63 -4.32
C LYS A 26 -9.26 -12.02 -3.19
N ASP A 27 -9.76 -10.97 -2.54
CA ASP A 27 -9.10 -10.34 -1.40
C ASP A 27 -10.15 -9.80 -0.41
N PRO A 28 -10.29 -10.41 0.78
CA PRO A 28 -11.30 -10.01 1.76
C PRO A 28 -10.89 -8.76 2.55
N LEU A 29 -9.74 -8.14 2.26
CA LEU A 29 -9.24 -6.97 2.99
C LEU A 29 -9.46 -5.69 2.19
N GLN A 30 -10.01 -4.66 2.85
CA GLN A 30 -10.21 -3.33 2.29
C GLN A 30 -9.54 -2.25 3.16
N PRO A 31 -9.00 -1.17 2.57
CA PRO A 31 -8.47 -0.04 3.33
C PRO A 31 -9.61 0.72 4.00
N ILE A 32 -9.38 1.19 5.22
CA ILE A 32 -10.39 2.02 5.92
C ILE A 32 -10.43 3.44 5.34
N GLY A 33 -11.55 4.13 5.57
CA GLY A 33 -11.77 5.53 5.14
C GLY A 33 -12.44 5.70 3.77
N GLY A 34 -12.68 4.60 3.03
CA GLY A 34 -13.50 4.59 1.81
C GLY A 34 -13.11 5.64 0.77
N ASN A 35 -14.11 6.24 0.12
CA ASN A 35 -13.89 7.22 -0.95
C ASN A 35 -13.17 8.49 -0.45
N ILE A 36 -13.35 8.87 0.81
CA ILE A 36 -12.67 10.06 1.38
C ILE A 36 -11.16 9.87 1.29
N MET A 37 -10.64 8.75 1.80
CA MET A 37 -9.21 8.45 1.72
C MET A 37 -8.77 8.23 0.27
N ALA A 38 -9.60 7.58 -0.56
CA ALA A 38 -9.27 7.35 -1.96
C ALA A 38 -9.08 8.65 -2.76
N HIS A 39 -9.89 9.69 -2.50
CA HIS A 39 -9.77 10.98 -3.17
C HIS A 39 -8.71 11.90 -2.54
N ALA A 40 -8.46 11.77 -1.23
CA ALA A 40 -7.49 12.61 -0.53
C ALA A 40 -6.03 12.22 -0.82
N SER A 41 -5.75 10.97 -1.18
CA SER A 41 -4.41 10.48 -1.47
C SER A 41 -4.12 10.43 -2.97
N CYS A 42 -2.96 10.93 -3.40
CA CYS A 42 -2.56 10.87 -4.81
C CYS A 42 -1.96 9.51 -5.22
N THR A 43 -1.16 8.88 -4.37
CA THR A 43 -0.54 7.58 -4.65
C THR A 43 -0.82 6.63 -3.50
N ARG A 44 -1.32 5.43 -3.81
CA ARG A 44 -1.69 4.41 -2.83
C ARG A 44 -0.87 3.14 -3.05
N LEU A 45 -0.11 2.77 -2.02
CA LEU A 45 0.76 1.61 -2.00
C LEU A 45 0.19 0.57 -1.04
N ARG A 46 0.05 -0.67 -1.51
CA ARG A 46 -0.36 -1.79 -0.66
C ARG A 46 0.85 -2.66 -0.35
N LEU A 47 1.10 -2.83 0.94
CA LEU A 47 2.19 -3.67 1.44
C LEU A 47 1.64 -5.04 1.84
N LYS A 48 2.26 -6.11 1.37
CA LYS A 48 1.95 -7.50 1.72
C LYS A 48 3.21 -8.20 2.23
N LYS A 49 3.03 -9.09 3.20
CA LYS A 49 4.11 -9.94 3.70
C LYS A 49 4.43 -11.01 2.65
N GLY A 50 5.70 -11.11 2.24
CA GLY A 50 6.22 -12.18 1.40
C GLY A 50 6.77 -13.34 2.23
N ARG A 51 7.63 -14.16 1.61
CA ARG A 51 8.35 -15.24 2.29
C ARG A 51 9.53 -14.67 3.09
N GLY A 52 9.71 -15.13 4.33
CA GLY A 52 10.82 -14.69 5.18
C GLY A 52 10.82 -13.18 5.43
N GLU A 53 11.93 -12.53 5.11
CA GLU A 53 12.11 -11.09 5.26
C GLU A 53 11.54 -10.27 4.10
N ASN A 54 11.17 -10.93 3.00
CA ASN A 54 10.67 -10.27 1.80
C ASN A 54 9.24 -9.75 2.00
N ARG A 55 8.94 -8.67 1.30
CA ARG A 55 7.68 -7.94 1.28
C ARG A 55 7.38 -7.57 -0.16
N VAL A 56 6.10 -7.52 -0.49
CA VAL A 56 5.63 -7.08 -1.80
C VAL A 56 4.92 -5.76 -1.62
N MET A 57 5.33 -4.74 -2.36
CA MET A 57 4.63 -3.48 -2.49
C MET A 57 3.95 -3.43 -3.84
N LYS A 58 2.64 -3.19 -3.85
CA LYS A 58 1.87 -2.96 -5.06
C LYS A 58 1.44 -1.50 -5.15
N VAL A 59 1.67 -0.86 -6.30
CA VAL A 59 0.96 0.38 -6.66
C VAL A 59 -0.49 0.01 -6.95
N VAL A 60 -1.39 0.39 -6.06
CA VAL A 60 -2.83 0.16 -6.22
C VAL A 60 -3.45 1.24 -7.09
N ASP A 61 -2.98 2.46 -6.92
CA ASP A 61 -3.51 3.62 -7.62
C ASP A 61 -2.50 4.76 -7.59
N SER A 62 -2.37 5.46 -8.72
CA SER A 62 -1.54 6.65 -8.87
C SER A 62 -1.91 7.34 -10.19
N PRO A 63 -1.91 8.68 -10.27
CA PRO A 63 -2.18 9.40 -11.51
C PRO A 63 -1.06 9.24 -12.55
N ILE A 64 0.16 8.86 -12.13
CA ILE A 64 1.36 8.87 -12.98
C ILE A 64 2.11 7.53 -13.00
N LEU A 65 1.78 6.60 -12.11
CA LEU A 65 2.41 5.28 -12.06
C LEU A 65 1.42 4.20 -12.47
N PRO A 66 1.80 3.27 -13.36
CA PRO A 66 0.97 2.11 -13.66
C PRO A 66 0.89 1.16 -12.46
N GLU A 67 -0.18 0.36 -12.41
CA GLU A 67 -0.25 -0.78 -11.50
C GLU A 67 0.97 -1.68 -11.71
N SER A 68 1.77 -1.83 -10.67
CA SER A 68 3.03 -2.58 -10.68
C SER A 68 3.34 -3.10 -9.29
N GLU A 69 4.17 -4.13 -9.22
CA GLU A 69 4.64 -4.71 -7.97
C GLU A 69 6.17 -4.65 -7.90
N ALA A 70 6.68 -4.41 -6.71
CA ALA A 70 8.10 -4.48 -6.38
C ALA A 70 8.29 -5.31 -5.11
N ILE A 71 9.39 -6.06 -5.05
CA ILE A 71 9.77 -6.85 -3.89
C ILE A 71 10.90 -6.13 -3.17
N TYR A 72 10.83 -6.10 -1.84
CA TYR A 72 11.84 -5.52 -0.96
C TYR A 72 11.99 -6.38 0.29
N SER A 73 13.08 -6.20 1.03
CA SER A 73 13.31 -6.93 2.28
C SER A 73 13.37 -5.97 3.47
N ILE A 74 12.89 -6.42 4.64
CA ILE A 74 13.03 -5.69 5.91
C ILE A 74 14.12 -6.38 6.73
N THR A 75 15.24 -5.68 6.90
CA THR A 75 16.45 -6.13 7.60
C THR A 75 16.67 -5.32 8.88
N GLU A 76 17.69 -5.66 9.67
CA GLU A 76 18.12 -4.85 10.81
C GLU A 76 18.58 -3.43 10.40
N GLN A 77 19.04 -3.25 9.15
CA GLN A 77 19.44 -1.97 8.57
C GLN A 77 18.26 -1.21 7.94
N GLY A 78 17.03 -1.73 8.03
CA GLY A 78 15.83 -1.14 7.44
C GLY A 78 15.42 -1.79 6.11
N ILE A 79 14.78 -1.00 5.25
CA ILE A 79 14.30 -1.44 3.92
C ILE A 79 15.50 -1.55 2.97
N GLN A 80 15.66 -2.71 2.34
CA GLN A 80 16.71 -3.02 1.37
C GLN A 80 16.11 -3.66 0.12
N ASP A 81 16.91 -3.75 -0.94
CA ASP A 81 16.58 -4.53 -2.14
C ASP A 81 16.28 -6.00 -1.77
N GLU A 82 15.55 -6.69 -2.65
CA GLU A 82 15.15 -8.07 -2.43
C GLU A 82 16.37 -8.97 -2.16
N MET A 83 16.33 -9.66 -1.01
CA MET A 83 17.26 -10.76 -0.71
C MET A 83 16.73 -12.04 -1.37
N ASN A 84 17.50 -12.56 -2.33
CA ASN A 84 17.22 -13.82 -3.05
C ASN A 84 17.24 -15.04 -2.14
#